data_AF-A0A3M1JBD7-F1
#
_entry.id   AF-A0A3M1JBD7-F1
#
_cell.length_a   1.000
_cell.length_b   1.000
_cell.length_c   1.000
_cell.angle_alpha   90.00
_cell.angle_beta   90.00
_cell.angle_gamma   90.00
#
_symmetry.space_group_name_H-M   'P 1'
#
loop_
_entity.id
_entity.type
_entity.pdbx_description
1 polymer ?
#
loop_
_entity_poly.entity_id
_entity_poly.type
_entity_poly.pdbx_seq_one_letter_code
_entity_poly.pdbx_strand_id
1 'polypeptide(L)' 'TAGAIMGSHVRVGLEDSLYLGKGQLAENNAQQVEKIKRILTELSLETATPDEARAMLDLKGLENVAF' A
#
# COMPACT_ATOMS: atom_id res chain seq x y z
N THR A 1 -3.65 -5.60 -7.84
CA THR A 1 -4.49 -4.93 -8.84
C THR A 1 -5.91 -5.48 -8.91
N ALA A 2 -6.13 -6.79 -9.08
CA ALA A 2 -7.48 -7.36 -9.17
C ALA A 2 -8.41 -6.94 -8.01
N GLY A 3 -7.95 -7.06 -6.75
CA GLY A 3 -8.73 -6.60 -5.59
C GLY A 3 -9.03 -5.10 -5.59
N ALA A 4 -8.08 -4.26 -6.02
CA ALA A 4 -8.30 -2.81 -6.10
C ALA A 4 -9.40 -2.44 -7.10
N ILE A 5 -9.47 -3.14 -8.24
CA ILE A 5 -10.56 -2.97 -9.23
C ILE A 5 -11.93 -3.31 -8.62
N MET A 6 -11.95 -4.26 -7.67
CA MET A 6 -13.15 -4.65 -6.95
C MET A 6 -13.44 -3.78 -5.72
N GLY A 7 -12.66 -2.73 -5.47
CA GLY A 7 -12.82 -1.82 -4.33
C GLY A 7 -12.13 -2.27 -3.02
N SER A 8 -11.22 -3.25 -3.07
CA SER A 8 -10.45 -3.69 -1.89
C SER A 8 -9.17 -2.87 -1.66
N HIS A 9 -8.65 -2.91 -0.42
CA HIS A 9 -7.31 -2.41 -0.10
C HIS A 9 -6.20 -3.32 -0.63
N VAL A 10 -4.98 -2.79 -0.71
CA VAL A 10 -3.80 -3.52 -1.22
C VAL A 10 -2.68 -3.54 -0.19
N ARG A 11 -1.91 -4.63 -0.19
CA ARG A 11 -0.69 -4.82 0.60
C ARG A 11 0.45 -5.21 -0.34
N VAL A 12 1.63 -4.63 -0.11
CA VAL A 12 2.90 -4.92 -0.79
C VAL A 12 4.04 -4.84 0.22
N GLY A 13 5.18 -5.43 -0.09
CA GLY A 13 6.38 -5.37 0.74
C GLY A 13 7.31 -6.56 0.48
N LEU A 14 8.58 -6.40 0.85
CA LEU A 14 9.60 -7.44 0.80
C LEU A 14 9.28 -8.64 1.71
N GLU A 15 8.42 -8.45 2.71
CA GLU A 15 7.84 -9.53 3.52
C GLU A 15 7.05 -10.53 2.66
N ASP A 16 6.30 -10.01 1.67
CA ASP A 16 5.43 -10.81 0.82
C ASP A 16 6.14 -11.23 -0.49
N SER A 17 7.03 -10.40 -1.03
CA SER A 17 7.79 -10.71 -2.25
C SER A 17 9.11 -9.95 -2.36
N LEU A 18 10.19 -10.67 -2.68
CA LEU A 18 11.52 -10.08 -2.93
C LEU A 18 11.65 -9.39 -4.29
N TYR A 19 10.67 -9.50 -5.17
CA TYR A 19 10.78 -9.09 -6.57
C TYR A 19 9.94 -7.85 -6.88
N LEU A 20 10.55 -6.88 -7.57
CA LEU A 20 9.84 -5.75 -8.17
C LEU A 20 9.09 -6.19 -9.45
N GLY A 21 9.66 -7.14 -10.18
CA GLY A 21 9.14 -7.66 -11.44
C GLY A 21 9.77 -9.01 -11.78
N LYS A 22 9.36 -9.60 -12.90
CA LYS A 22 9.85 -10.93 -13.31
C LYS A 22 11.38 -10.90 -13.44
N GLY A 23 12.07 -11.62 -12.55
CA GLY A 23 13.54 -11.71 -12.53
C GLY A 23 14.26 -10.46 -12.02
N GLN A 24 13.53 -9.46 -11.51
CA GLN A 24 14.11 -8.23 -10.97
C GLN A 24 13.81 -8.14 -9.48
N LEU A 25 14.85 -8.24 -8.64
CA LEU A 25 14.73 -8.02 -7.20
C LEU A 25 14.36 -6.56 -6.92
N ALA A 26 13.54 -6.35 -5.91
CA ALA A 26 13.31 -5.01 -5.36
C ALA A 26 14.48 -4.64 -4.45
N GLU A 27 14.99 -3.42 -4.59
CA GLU A 27 16.10 -2.91 -3.77
C GLU A 27 15.61 -2.47 -2.38
N ASN A 28 14.34 -2.08 -2.27
CA ASN A 28 13.71 -1.68 -1.02
C ASN A 28 12.18 -1.78 -1.11
N ASN A 29 11.49 -1.65 0.04
CA ASN A 29 10.02 -1.64 0.10
C ASN A 29 9.39 -0.47 -0.65
N ALA A 30 10.04 0.71 -0.67
CA ALA A 30 9.48 1.91 -1.29
C ALA A 30 9.24 1.72 -2.80
N GLN A 31 10.12 1.01 -3.52
CA GLN A 31 9.93 0.69 -4.93
C GLN A 31 8.61 -0.07 -5.20
N GLN A 32 8.22 -0.97 -4.31
CA GLN A 32 6.96 -1.70 -4.43
C GLN A 32 5.76 -0.81 -4.14
N VAL A 33 5.87 0.07 -3.14
CA VAL A 33 4.85 1.08 -2.80
C VAL A 33 4.64 2.06 -3.96
N GLU A 34 5.71 2.58 -4.56
CA GLU A 34 5.66 3.47 -5.72
C GLU A 34 5.02 2.79 -6.93
N LYS A 35 5.38 1.52 -7.18
CA LYS A 35 4.81 0.75 -8.28
C LYS A 35 3.30 0.56 -8.12
N ILE A 36 2.82 0.16 -6.94
CA ILE A 36 1.37 -0.01 -6.74
C ILE A 36 0.64 1.35 -6.74
N LYS A 37 1.22 2.40 -6.16
CA LYS A 37 0.65 3.76 -6.20
C LYS A 37 0.46 4.24 -7.63
N ARG A 38 1.46 4.07 -8.51
CA ARG A 38 1.34 4.41 -9.93
C ARG A 38 0.18 3.67 -10.60
N ILE A 39 0.08 2.35 -10.40
CA ILE A 39 -1.01 1.54 -10.97
C ILE A 39 -2.38 2.00 -10.48
N LEU A 40 -2.51 2.34 -9.19
CA LEU A 40 -3.77 2.86 -8.63
C LEU A 40 -4.13 4.20 -9.27
N THR A 41 -3.17 5.12 -9.42
CA THR A 41 -3.39 6.40 -10.09
C THR A 41 -3.81 6.21 -11.56
N GLU A 42 -3.20 5.28 -12.30
CA GLU A 42 -3.62 4.92 -13.67
C GLU A 42 -5.06 4.38 -13.73
N LEU A 43 -5.54 3.76 -12.65
CA LEU A 43 -6.94 3.32 -12.48
C LEU A 43 -7.87 4.43 -11.96
N SER A 44 -7.41 5.68 -11.87
CA SER A 44 -8.14 6.80 -11.28
C SER A 44 -8.55 6.57 -9.82
N LEU A 45 -7.75 5.81 -9.07
CA LEU A 45 -7.90 5.58 -7.63
C LEU A 45 -6.85 6.39 -6.86
N GLU A 46 -7.22 6.86 -5.68
CA GLU A 46 -6.34 7.63 -4.79
C GLU A 46 -5.84 6.77 -3.61
N THR A 47 -4.61 7.03 -3.16
CA THR A 47 -4.04 6.37 -1.99
C THR A 47 -4.37 7.17 -0.73
N ALA A 48 -4.93 6.51 0.28
CA ALA A 48 -5.18 7.12 1.58
C ALA A 48 -3.89 7.53 2.30
N THR A 49 -3.93 8.69 2.94
CA THR A 49 -3.00 9.11 3.99
C THR A 49 -3.17 8.24 5.25
N PRO A 50 -2.19 8.25 6.18
CA PRO A 50 -2.35 7.56 7.45
C PRO A 50 -3.57 8.01 8.26
N ASP A 51 -3.93 9.30 8.22
CA ASP A 51 -5.08 9.83 8.96
C ASP A 51 -6.41 9.34 8.37
N GLU A 52 -6.53 9.33 7.04
CA GLU A 52 -7.68 8.74 6.34
C GLU A 52 -7.79 7.23 6.64
N ALA A 53 -6.67 6.51 6.62
CA ALA A 53 -6.67 5.08 6.95
C ALA A 53 -7.13 4.82 8.40
N ARG A 54 -6.75 5.68 9.36
CA ARG A 54 -7.24 5.58 10.74
C ARG A 54 -8.74 5.83 10.83
N ALA A 55 -9.26 6.82 10.10
CA ALA A 55 -10.70 7.11 10.07
C ALA A 55 -11.50 5.97 9.42
N MET A 56 -11.01 5.40 8.32
CA MET A 56 -11.65 4.27 7.62
C MET A 56 -11.73 3.01 8.49
N LEU A 57 -10.70 2.76 9.30
CA LEU A 57 -10.54 1.55 10.10
C LEU A 57 -10.93 1.74 11.58
N ASP A 58 -11.45 2.91 11.95
CA ASP A 58 -11.81 3.29 13.32
C ASP A 58 -10.67 3.03 14.34
N LEU A 59 -9.47 3.52 14.02
CA LEU A 59 -8.28 3.29 14.84
C LEU A 59 -8.14 4.34 15.94
N LYS A 60 -7.63 3.90 17.09
CA LYS A 60 -7.42 4.71 18.31
C LYS A 60 -6.55 5.97 18.19
N GLY A 61 -5.90 6.25 17.06
CA GLY A 61 -5.02 7.41 16.91
C GLY A 61 -3.55 7.14 17.31
N LEU A 62 -2.64 7.97 16.78
CA LEU A 62 -1.19 7.82 16.96
C LEU A 62 -0.76 7.98 18.44
N GLU A 63 -1.32 8.95 19.15
CA GLU A 63 -0.95 9.27 20.54
C GLU A 63 -1.39 8.22 21.57
N ASN A 64 -2.24 7.25 21.18
CA ASN A 64 -2.82 6.26 22.08
C ASN A 64 -2.09 4.89 22.00
N VAL A 65 -0.79 4.90 21.71
CA VAL A 65 0.10 3.73 21.66
C VAL A 65 1.21 3.83 22.72
N ALA A 66 1.76 2.71 23.16
CA ALA A 66 2.72 2.65 24.27
C ALA A 66 4.15 2.28 23.79
N PHE A 67 4.68 3.04 22.84
CA PHE A 67 6.04 2.92 22.32
C PHE A 67 6.61 4.29 21.96
#